data_AF-A0A0S7Z9U3-F1
#
_entry.id   AF-A0A0S7Z9U3-F1
#
_cell.length_a   1.000
_cell.length_b   1.000
_cell.length_c   1.000
_cell.angle_alpha   90.00
_cell.angle_beta   90.00
_cell.angle_gamma   90.00
#
_symmetry.space_group_name_H-M   'P 1'
#
loop_
_entity.id
_entity.type
_entity.pdbx_description
1 polymer ?
#
loop_
_entity_poly.entity_id
_entity_poly.type
_entity_poly.pdbx_seq_one_letter_code
_entity_poly.pdbx_strand_id
1 'polypeptide(L)'
;MMIRYYGVRGSIPTPMHPTYIEKRIKYLLAKILSNKKHKGLSLKEIFNRIPFYLKSTYGGNSPCVLVEVKDNVLIFDAGSGIRELGFDLMKREFGQGKGKAIIFFTHTHWDHIQGLPFFTPIFIPGNQFEFYSPFPDLEKRLRDQQDSRYFPIDMDYMQAKKTFYQVKDNKTTKFDGFTVKTKVQNHPGVSYAYRVDTDGRAFIHSTDVEFNEKNYDQMSEAIEFYKNADVLTFDSQYTFVESVNKIDWGHSSI
;
A
#
# COMPACT_ATOMS: atom_id res chain seq x y z
N MET A 1 -9.12 -5.99 -13.43
CA MET A 1 -8.55 -5.58 -12.12
C MET A 1 -7.75 -4.29 -12.34
N MET A 2 -7.96 -3.28 -11.50
CA MET A 2 -7.18 -2.03 -11.51
C MET A 2 -6.40 -1.93 -10.20
N ILE A 3 -5.14 -1.51 -10.25
CA ILE A 3 -4.26 -1.40 -9.08
C ILE A 3 -3.73 0.03 -9.03
N ARG A 4 -3.84 0.68 -7.86
CA ARG A 4 -3.31 2.03 -7.63
C ARG A 4 -2.57 2.10 -6.30
N TYR A 5 -1.35 2.59 -6.34
CA TYR A 5 -0.51 2.78 -5.18
C TYR A 5 -0.67 4.21 -4.65
N TYR A 6 -1.23 4.36 -3.45
CA TYR A 6 -1.32 5.66 -2.75
C TYR A 6 -0.15 5.91 -1.81
N GLY A 7 0.55 4.84 -1.41
CA GLY A 7 1.79 4.92 -0.68
C GLY A 7 2.60 3.63 -0.81
N VAL A 8 3.92 3.77 -0.83
CA VAL A 8 4.92 2.70 -1.09
C VAL A 8 6.21 2.92 -0.30
N ARG A 9 6.25 3.87 0.64
CA ARG A 9 7.44 4.22 1.41
C ARG A 9 7.48 3.47 2.73
N GLY A 10 8.46 2.58 2.91
CA GLY A 10 8.70 1.92 4.19
C GLY A 10 9.19 2.85 5.31
N SER A 11 8.92 2.37 6.53
CA SER A 11 9.14 2.89 7.88
C SER A 11 8.43 4.19 8.25
N ILE A 12 8.60 5.29 7.50
CA ILE A 12 7.96 6.57 7.82
C ILE A 12 7.64 7.40 6.58
N PRO A 13 6.59 8.23 6.60
CA PRO A 13 6.30 9.13 5.50
C PRO A 13 7.45 10.13 5.33
N THR A 14 7.99 10.20 4.12
CA THR A 14 9.21 10.98 3.84
C THR A 14 8.94 11.97 2.71
N PRO A 15 8.43 13.18 3.00
CA PRO A 15 8.19 14.18 1.98
C PRO A 15 9.50 14.62 1.33
N MET A 16 9.41 15.07 0.09
CA MET A 16 10.58 15.52 -0.65
C MET A 16 11.12 16.84 -0.08
N HIS A 17 12.41 16.88 0.23
CA HIS A 17 13.05 18.08 0.77
C HIS A 17 13.04 19.24 -0.25
N PRO A 18 12.79 20.50 0.17
CA PRO A 18 12.72 21.65 -0.74
C PRO A 18 13.94 21.82 -1.65
N THR A 19 15.14 21.58 -1.13
CA THR A 19 16.39 21.70 -1.93
C THR A 19 16.47 20.67 -3.06
N TYR A 20 15.91 19.47 -2.88
CA TYR A 20 15.84 18.47 -3.94
C TYR A 20 14.83 18.90 -5.02
N ILE A 21 13.68 19.45 -4.61
CA ILE A 21 12.69 20.03 -5.53
C ILE A 21 13.34 21.13 -6.37
N GLU A 22 14.05 22.06 -5.73
CA GLU A 22 14.72 23.18 -6.40
C GLU A 22 15.76 22.69 -7.42
N LYS A 23 16.64 21.76 -7.02
CA LYS A 23 17.65 21.17 -7.92
C LYS A 23 17.00 20.51 -9.13
N ARG A 24 15.90 19.78 -8.93
CA ARG A 24 15.17 19.12 -10.01
C ARG A 24 14.51 20.11 -10.95
N ILE A 25 13.91 21.18 -10.44
CA ILE A 25 13.32 22.25 -11.25
C ILE A 25 14.42 22.92 -12.10
N LYS A 26 15.56 23.29 -11.48
CA LYS A 26 16.70 23.88 -12.19
C LYS A 26 17.21 22.96 -13.30
N TYR A 27 17.38 21.67 -13.01
CA TYR A 27 17.78 20.67 -13.99
C TYR A 27 16.79 20.56 -15.15
N LEU A 28 15.49 20.53 -14.84
CA LEU A 28 14.43 20.44 -15.84
C LEU A 28 14.41 21.66 -16.75
N LEU A 29 14.48 22.86 -16.18
CA LEU A 29 14.54 24.12 -16.94
C LEU A 29 15.76 24.16 -17.85
N ALA A 30 16.95 23.78 -17.35
CA ALA A 30 18.16 23.70 -18.15
C ALA A 30 18.01 22.72 -19.34
N LYS A 31 17.35 21.56 -19.13
CA LYS A 31 17.08 20.58 -20.20
C LYS A 31 16.04 21.07 -21.22
N ILE A 32 15.01 21.79 -20.76
CA ILE A 32 14.00 22.37 -21.65
C ILE A 32 14.63 23.45 -22.54
N LEU A 33 15.37 24.40 -21.93
CA LEU A 33 15.93 25.56 -22.62
C LEU A 33 17.06 25.20 -23.60
N SER A 34 17.83 24.14 -23.31
CA SER A 34 18.93 23.69 -24.18
C SER A 34 18.47 22.84 -25.38
N ASN A 35 17.23 22.32 -25.38
CA ASN A 35 16.76 21.44 -26.43
C ASN A 35 16.06 22.19 -27.57
N LYS A 36 16.78 22.40 -28.69
CA LYS A 36 16.24 23.06 -29.89
C LYS A 36 14.98 22.38 -30.47
N LYS A 37 14.75 21.09 -30.17
CA LYS A 37 13.52 20.36 -30.59
C LYS A 37 12.25 20.86 -29.89
N HIS A 38 12.36 21.73 -28.89
CA HIS A 38 11.22 22.37 -28.23
C HIS A 38 10.77 23.68 -28.88
N LYS A 39 11.52 24.19 -29.88
CA LYS A 39 11.16 25.43 -30.56
C LYS A 39 9.80 25.27 -31.27
N GLY A 40 8.87 26.17 -30.98
CA GLY A 40 7.52 26.18 -31.56
C GLY A 40 6.51 25.25 -30.88
N LEU A 41 6.90 24.51 -29.82
CA LEU A 41 5.97 23.72 -29.02
C LEU A 41 5.37 24.55 -27.88
N SER A 42 4.14 24.23 -27.50
CA SER A 42 3.51 24.72 -26.27
C SER A 42 4.14 24.10 -25.03
N LEU A 43 3.96 24.76 -23.87
CA LEU A 43 4.43 24.23 -22.59
C LEU A 43 3.84 22.85 -22.26
N LYS A 44 2.57 22.60 -22.63
CA LYS A 44 1.90 21.32 -22.42
C LYS A 44 2.56 20.18 -23.22
N GLU A 45 2.91 20.45 -24.48
CA GLU A 45 3.60 19.45 -25.32
C GLU A 45 5.01 19.14 -24.80
N ILE A 46 5.74 20.16 -24.36
CA ILE A 46 7.05 19.98 -23.72
C ILE A 46 6.91 19.15 -22.44
N PHE A 47 5.95 19.48 -21.58
CA PHE A 47 5.70 18.77 -20.31
C PHE A 47 5.33 17.30 -20.53
N ASN A 48 4.55 16.99 -21.57
CA ASN A 48 4.21 15.62 -21.92
C ASN A 48 5.42 14.79 -22.37
N ARG A 49 6.43 15.42 -22.99
CA ARG A 49 7.68 14.76 -23.40
C ARG A 49 8.68 14.55 -22.26
N ILE A 50 8.48 15.19 -21.11
CA ILE A 50 9.36 15.03 -19.96
C ILE A 50 9.12 13.66 -19.29
N PRO A 51 10.17 12.85 -19.06
CA PRO A 51 10.06 11.60 -18.33
C PRO A 51 9.42 11.75 -16.95
N PHE A 52 8.62 10.75 -16.54
CA PHE A 52 7.88 10.80 -15.27
C PHE A 52 8.77 11.11 -14.06
N TYR A 53 9.93 10.46 -13.93
CA TYR A 53 10.84 10.64 -12.79
C TYR A 53 11.37 12.08 -12.63
N LEU A 54 11.31 12.90 -13.70
CA LEU A 54 11.70 14.32 -13.64
C LEU A 54 10.53 15.26 -13.30
N LYS A 55 9.29 14.89 -13.66
CA LYS A 55 8.09 15.71 -13.43
C LYS A 55 7.23 15.26 -12.25
N SER A 56 7.52 14.09 -11.67
CA SER A 56 6.78 13.49 -10.57
C SER A 56 7.71 12.86 -9.55
N THR A 57 7.16 12.23 -8.52
CA THR A 57 7.91 11.49 -7.51
C THR A 57 7.28 10.13 -7.24
N TYR A 58 7.99 9.31 -6.48
CA TYR A 58 7.56 8.00 -6.01
C TYR A 58 7.64 7.98 -4.48
N GLY A 59 6.71 7.31 -3.83
CA GLY A 59 6.65 7.23 -2.38
C GLY A 59 6.23 8.54 -1.72
N GLY A 60 6.81 8.84 -0.56
CA GLY A 60 6.39 9.93 0.32
C GLY A 60 5.38 9.44 1.34
N ASN A 61 4.28 8.84 0.87
CA ASN A 61 3.33 8.15 1.73
C ASN A 61 3.72 6.69 1.99
N SER A 62 3.41 6.20 3.19
CA SER A 62 3.62 4.81 3.60
C SER A 62 2.53 3.86 3.07
N PRO A 63 2.74 2.53 3.10
CA PRO A 63 1.97 1.54 2.33
C PRO A 63 0.46 1.72 2.36
N CYS A 64 -0.12 1.88 1.18
CA CYS A 64 -1.55 1.81 0.96
C CYS A 64 -1.81 1.55 -0.52
N VAL A 65 -2.40 0.40 -0.83
CA VAL A 65 -2.68 -0.02 -2.21
C VAL A 65 -4.16 -0.26 -2.39
N LEU A 66 -4.76 0.42 -3.37
CA LEU A 66 -6.13 0.19 -3.82
C LEU A 66 -6.11 -0.86 -4.94
N VAL A 67 -6.97 -1.87 -4.81
CA VAL A 67 -7.28 -2.83 -5.87
C VAL A 67 -8.79 -2.82 -6.12
N GLU A 68 -9.19 -2.57 -7.36
CA GLU A 68 -10.58 -2.66 -7.80
C GLU A 68 -10.78 -3.93 -8.63
N VAL A 69 -11.69 -4.78 -8.17
CA VAL A 69 -12.00 -6.09 -8.76
C VAL A 69 -13.49 -6.39 -8.62
N LYS A 70 -14.16 -6.74 -9.73
CA LYS A 70 -15.60 -7.12 -9.74
C LYS A 70 -16.48 -6.14 -8.91
N ASP A 71 -16.34 -4.84 -9.15
CA ASP A 71 -17.03 -3.75 -8.43
C ASP A 71 -16.71 -3.62 -6.92
N ASN A 72 -15.78 -4.42 -6.41
CA ASN A 72 -15.30 -4.35 -5.02
C ASN A 72 -14.07 -3.45 -4.92
N VAL A 73 -13.99 -2.73 -3.79
CA VAL A 73 -12.86 -1.90 -3.37
C VAL A 73 -12.06 -2.67 -2.33
N LEU A 74 -10.86 -3.11 -2.69
CA LEU A 74 -9.92 -3.74 -1.78
C LEU A 74 -8.81 -2.74 -1.45
N ILE A 75 -8.43 -2.66 -0.19
CA ILE A 75 -7.36 -1.81 0.31
C ILE A 75 -6.35 -2.71 1.03
N PHE A 76 -5.09 -2.65 0.66
CA PHE A 76 -4.00 -3.33 1.35
C PHE A 76 -3.23 -2.31 2.16
N ASP A 77 -3.25 -2.51 3.48
CA ASP A 77 -2.73 -1.65 4.53
C ASP A 77 -3.32 -0.22 4.58
N ALA A 78 -3.21 0.38 5.76
CA ALA A 78 -3.72 1.70 6.10
C ALA A 78 -2.59 2.64 6.55
N GLY A 79 -1.46 2.62 5.83
CA GLY A 79 -0.41 3.61 5.98
C GLY A 79 -0.85 5.02 5.61
N SER A 80 0.05 5.99 5.67
CA SER A 80 -0.30 7.41 5.46
C SER A 80 -0.92 7.69 4.08
N GLY A 81 -0.69 6.82 3.09
CA GLY A 81 -1.32 6.90 1.77
C GLY A 81 -2.85 6.76 1.81
N ILE A 82 -3.41 6.11 2.84
CA ILE A 82 -4.85 5.90 2.94
C ILE A 82 -5.63 7.22 3.06
N ARG A 83 -5.00 8.30 3.53
CA ARG A 83 -5.62 9.62 3.61
C ARG A 83 -6.01 10.14 2.22
N GLU A 84 -5.07 10.07 1.27
CA GLU A 84 -5.31 10.49 -0.12
C GLU A 84 -6.32 9.57 -0.80
N LEU A 85 -6.24 8.26 -0.56
CA LEU A 85 -7.27 7.31 -0.99
C LEU A 85 -8.65 7.70 -0.42
N GLY A 86 -8.71 8.09 0.85
CA GLY A 86 -9.93 8.55 1.50
C GLY A 86 -10.58 9.71 0.77
N PHE A 87 -9.80 10.73 0.39
CA PHE A 87 -10.32 11.87 -0.37
C PHE A 87 -10.84 11.47 -1.76
N ASP A 88 -10.22 10.49 -2.41
CA ASP A 88 -10.71 9.98 -3.69
C ASP A 88 -11.99 9.15 -3.54
N LEU A 89 -12.09 8.33 -2.49
CA LEU A 89 -13.31 7.57 -2.19
C LEU A 89 -14.48 8.49 -1.82
N MET A 90 -14.22 9.59 -1.10
CA MET A 90 -15.26 10.57 -0.76
C MET A 90 -15.92 11.24 -1.97
N LYS A 91 -15.28 11.24 -3.15
CA LYS A 91 -15.86 11.72 -4.41
C LYS A 91 -16.85 10.72 -5.04
N ARG A 92 -17.03 9.54 -4.44
CA ARG A 92 -17.87 8.42 -4.90
C ARG A 92 -18.98 8.14 -3.87
N GLU A 93 -19.55 6.93 -3.91
CA GLU A 93 -20.57 6.44 -2.97
C GLU A 93 -20.19 6.57 -1.48
N PHE A 94 -18.90 6.57 -1.13
CA PHE A 94 -18.45 6.72 0.26
C PHE A 94 -18.79 8.10 0.84
N GLY A 95 -18.80 9.15 0.03
CA GLY A 95 -19.20 10.49 0.47
C GLY A 95 -20.70 10.60 0.77
N GLN A 96 -21.50 9.65 0.28
CA GLN A 96 -22.93 9.56 0.51
C GLN A 96 -23.31 8.53 1.59
N GLY A 97 -22.32 7.93 2.27
CA GLY A 97 -22.58 6.88 3.26
C GLY A 97 -23.03 5.55 2.66
N LYS A 98 -22.71 5.28 1.39
CA LYS A 98 -23.10 4.05 0.67
C LYS A 98 -21.91 3.19 0.24
N GLY A 99 -20.71 3.57 0.64
CA GLY A 99 -19.48 2.88 0.25
C GLY A 99 -19.29 1.56 0.99
N LYS A 100 -18.72 0.57 0.28
CA LYS A 100 -18.25 -0.70 0.86
C LYS A 100 -16.81 -0.94 0.44
N ALA A 101 -15.93 -1.25 1.38
CA ALA A 101 -14.55 -1.65 1.10
C ALA A 101 -14.09 -2.80 2.01
N ILE A 102 -13.16 -3.58 1.48
CA ILE A 102 -12.48 -4.67 2.19
C ILE A 102 -11.04 -4.21 2.42
N ILE A 103 -10.58 -4.24 3.67
CA ILE A 103 -9.24 -3.79 4.06
C ILE A 103 -8.47 -5.00 4.57
N PHE A 104 -7.37 -5.34 3.90
CA PHE A 104 -6.44 -6.39 4.32
C PHE A 104 -5.22 -5.76 4.98
N PHE A 105 -4.86 -6.23 6.17
CA PHE A 105 -3.62 -5.83 6.83
C PHE A 105 -2.56 -6.92 6.70
N THR A 106 -1.41 -6.57 6.13
CA THR A 106 -0.25 -7.48 6.05
C THR A 106 0.30 -7.73 7.45
N HIS A 107 0.43 -6.66 8.24
CA HIS A 107 0.77 -6.66 9.67
C HIS A 107 0.46 -5.28 10.27
N THR A 108 0.83 -5.06 11.53
CA THR A 108 0.45 -3.85 12.27
C THR A 108 1.65 -3.02 12.73
N HIS A 109 2.73 -2.98 11.94
CA HIS A 109 3.75 -1.95 12.13
C HIS A 109 3.17 -0.57 11.80
N TRP A 110 3.74 0.46 12.45
CA TRP A 110 3.16 1.80 12.45
C TRP A 110 2.92 2.34 11.05
N ASP A 111 3.83 2.12 10.11
CA ASP A 111 3.71 2.58 8.74
C ASP A 111 2.61 1.88 7.92
N HIS A 112 2.07 0.76 8.39
CA HIS A 112 0.92 0.05 7.80
C HIS A 112 -0.41 0.44 8.43
N ILE A 113 -0.43 1.15 9.57
CA ILE A 113 -1.68 1.52 10.27
C ILE A 113 -1.83 3.02 10.52
N GLN A 114 -0.75 3.81 10.50
CA GLN A 114 -0.72 5.23 10.92
C GLN A 114 -1.71 6.15 10.20
N GLY A 115 -2.16 5.79 9.01
CA GLY A 115 -3.09 6.59 8.24
C GLY A 115 -4.56 6.36 8.59
N LEU A 116 -4.91 5.24 9.23
CA LEU A 116 -6.30 4.88 9.52
C LEU A 116 -7.06 5.97 10.30
N PRO A 117 -6.48 6.62 11.33
CA PRO A 117 -7.17 7.71 12.04
C PRO A 117 -7.48 8.94 11.18
N PHE A 118 -6.87 9.06 10.00
CA PHE A 118 -7.07 10.14 9.03
C PHE A 118 -7.87 9.71 7.79
N PHE A 119 -8.46 8.51 7.81
CA PHE A 119 -9.23 7.96 6.70
C PHE A 119 -10.69 8.44 6.73
N THR A 120 -10.94 9.64 6.20
CA THR A 120 -12.26 10.32 6.23
C THR A 120 -13.48 9.42 6.00
N PRO A 121 -13.50 8.49 5.01
CA PRO A 121 -14.64 7.60 4.78
C PRO A 121 -15.11 6.77 6.00
N ILE A 122 -14.21 6.43 6.93
CA ILE A 122 -14.55 5.62 8.12
C ILE A 122 -15.38 6.39 9.17
N PHE A 123 -15.39 7.72 9.08
CA PHE A 123 -16.20 8.58 9.95
C PHE A 123 -17.62 8.79 9.41
N ILE A 124 -17.90 8.41 8.17
CA ILE A 124 -19.21 8.65 7.54
C ILE A 124 -20.18 7.50 7.87
N PRO A 125 -21.32 7.78 8.55
CA PRO A 125 -22.35 6.78 8.80
C PRO A 125 -22.85 6.12 7.50
N GLY A 126 -23.19 4.83 7.59
CA GLY A 126 -23.72 4.05 6.46
C GLY A 126 -22.64 3.33 5.63
N ASN A 127 -21.42 3.87 5.59
CA ASN A 127 -20.30 3.16 4.97
C ASN A 127 -19.98 1.86 5.73
N GLN A 128 -19.46 0.87 5.01
CA GLN A 128 -19.14 -0.45 5.54
C GLN A 128 -17.70 -0.85 5.21
N PHE A 129 -16.94 -1.22 6.23
CA PHE A 129 -15.57 -1.69 6.11
C PHE A 129 -15.44 -3.08 6.73
N GLU A 130 -14.97 -4.03 5.92
CA GLU A 130 -14.60 -5.37 6.38
C GLU A 130 -13.08 -5.45 6.51
N PHE A 131 -12.58 -5.73 7.71
CA PHE A 131 -11.16 -5.78 8.02
C PHE A 131 -10.71 -7.23 8.12
N TYR A 132 -9.72 -7.61 7.31
CA TYR A 132 -9.16 -8.95 7.25
C TYR A 132 -7.70 -8.93 7.69
N SER A 133 -7.35 -9.81 8.61
CA SER A 133 -5.97 -10.02 9.03
C SER A 133 -5.77 -11.41 9.63
N PRO A 134 -4.55 -11.98 9.57
CA PRO A 134 -4.24 -13.23 10.26
C PRO A 134 -4.17 -13.06 11.79
N PHE A 135 -3.94 -11.83 12.25
CA PHE A 135 -3.87 -11.48 13.66
C PHE A 135 -5.29 -11.48 14.26
N PRO A 136 -5.59 -12.39 15.22
CA PRO A 136 -6.92 -12.49 15.82
C PRO A 136 -7.32 -11.26 16.65
N ASP A 137 -6.32 -10.49 17.08
CA ASP A 137 -6.43 -9.30 17.91
C ASP A 137 -6.38 -7.99 17.08
N LEU A 138 -6.65 -8.03 15.76
CA LEU A 138 -6.56 -6.86 14.89
C LEU A 138 -7.36 -5.67 15.43
N GLU A 139 -8.61 -5.87 15.85
CA GLU A 139 -9.44 -4.77 16.39
C GLU A 139 -8.76 -4.13 17.60
N LYS A 140 -8.21 -4.94 18.53
CA LYS A 140 -7.50 -4.43 19.70
C LYS A 140 -6.27 -3.61 19.28
N ARG A 141 -5.48 -4.09 18.32
CA ARG A 141 -4.28 -3.38 17.83
C ARG A 141 -4.61 -2.02 17.24
N LEU A 142 -5.69 -1.92 16.46
CA LEU A 142 -6.15 -0.65 15.87
C LEU A 142 -6.75 0.28 16.93
N ARG A 143 -7.42 -0.25 17.95
CA ARG A 143 -7.89 0.54 19.10
C ARG A 143 -6.72 1.07 19.93
N ASP A 144 -5.72 0.23 20.23
CA ASP A 144 -4.52 0.63 20.98
C ASP A 144 -3.74 1.75 20.26
N GLN A 145 -3.74 1.74 18.92
CA GLN A 145 -3.16 2.83 18.11
C GLN A 145 -3.83 4.18 18.38
N GLN A 146 -5.14 4.16 18.65
CA GLN A 146 -5.96 5.33 18.93
C GLN A 146 -6.16 5.59 20.43
N ASP A 147 -5.34 4.96 21.29
CA ASP A 147 -5.30 5.28 22.71
C ASP A 147 -5.07 6.79 22.91
N SER A 148 -5.81 7.38 23.86
CA SER A 148 -5.79 8.82 24.12
C SER A 148 -4.41 9.42 24.42
N ARG A 149 -3.44 8.58 24.81
CA ARG A 149 -2.03 8.99 25.02
C ARG A 149 -1.32 9.33 23.70
N TYR A 150 -1.75 8.71 22.60
CA TYR A 150 -1.12 8.84 21.28
C TYR A 150 -2.02 9.58 20.28
N PHE A 151 -3.35 9.49 20.43
CA PHE A 151 -4.30 10.10 19.51
C PHE A 151 -5.59 10.57 20.21
N PRO A 152 -6.12 11.76 19.91
CA PRO A 152 -7.21 12.35 20.69
C PRO A 152 -8.61 11.80 20.37
N ILE A 153 -8.76 10.93 19.36
CA ILE A 153 -10.05 10.45 18.88
C ILE A 153 -10.07 8.92 19.01
N ASP A 154 -11.01 8.40 19.79
CA ASP A 154 -11.23 6.96 19.91
C ASP A 154 -11.83 6.38 18.62
N MET A 155 -11.57 5.10 18.36
CA MET A 155 -12.11 4.38 17.20
C MET A 155 -13.65 4.35 17.18
N ASP A 156 -14.33 4.52 18.31
CA ASP A 156 -15.78 4.61 18.41
C ASP A 156 -16.37 5.89 17.78
N TYR A 157 -15.56 6.94 17.58
CA TYR A 157 -15.97 8.12 16.80
C TYR A 157 -16.07 7.84 15.29
N MET A 158 -15.50 6.73 14.82
CA MET A 158 -15.57 6.33 13.41
C MET A 158 -16.93 5.68 13.12
N GLN A 159 -17.91 6.45 12.67
CA GLN A 159 -19.32 6.02 12.61
C GLN A 159 -19.66 4.99 11.51
N ALA A 160 -18.72 4.65 10.62
CA ALA A 160 -18.91 3.57 9.67
C ALA A 160 -19.04 2.21 10.37
N LYS A 161 -19.76 1.28 9.74
CA LYS A 161 -19.83 -0.11 10.20
C LYS A 161 -18.47 -0.78 9.97
N LYS A 162 -17.91 -1.37 11.01
CA LYS A 162 -16.61 -2.06 10.99
C LYS A 162 -16.84 -3.51 11.38
N THR A 163 -16.38 -4.44 10.54
CA THR A 163 -16.49 -5.88 10.82
C THR A 163 -15.10 -6.52 10.69
N PHE A 164 -14.71 -7.33 11.66
CA PHE A 164 -13.36 -7.92 11.72
C PHE A 164 -13.41 -9.42 11.42
N TYR A 165 -12.51 -9.87 10.56
CA TYR A 165 -12.39 -11.25 10.11
C TYR A 165 -10.95 -11.73 10.26
N GLN A 166 -10.78 -12.86 10.94
CA GLN A 166 -9.49 -13.54 10.96
C GLN A 166 -9.33 -14.39 9.70
N VAL A 167 -8.27 -14.16 8.92
CA VAL A 167 -7.84 -15.09 7.87
C VAL A 167 -6.81 -16.07 8.41
N LYS A 168 -6.61 -17.20 7.74
CA LYS A 168 -5.62 -18.20 8.15
C LYS A 168 -4.55 -18.34 7.09
N ASP A 169 -3.34 -18.62 7.52
CA ASP A 169 -2.22 -18.90 6.62
C ASP A 169 -2.56 -20.05 5.66
N ASN A 170 -2.11 -19.93 4.41
CA ASN A 170 -2.34 -20.88 3.33
C ASN A 170 -3.83 -21.20 3.05
N LYS A 171 -4.77 -20.38 3.54
CA LYS A 171 -6.19 -20.49 3.21
C LYS A 171 -6.61 -19.47 2.16
N THR A 172 -7.61 -19.85 1.38
CA THR A 172 -8.24 -19.02 0.36
C THR A 172 -9.61 -18.57 0.87
N THR A 173 -9.78 -17.26 1.03
CA THR A 173 -11.07 -16.64 1.28
C THR A 173 -11.76 -16.39 -0.06
N LYS A 174 -13.03 -16.80 -0.16
CA LYS A 174 -13.83 -16.65 -1.39
C LYS A 174 -14.74 -15.44 -1.26
N PHE A 175 -14.75 -14.61 -2.30
CA PHE A 175 -15.66 -13.49 -2.47
C PHE A 175 -16.47 -13.69 -3.75
N ASP A 176 -17.47 -12.84 -3.98
CA ASP A 176 -18.22 -12.90 -5.23
C ASP A 176 -17.33 -12.45 -6.41
N GLY A 177 -17.01 -13.40 -7.29
CA GLY A 177 -16.21 -13.17 -8.49
C GLY A 177 -14.69 -13.13 -8.34
N PHE A 178 -14.13 -13.25 -7.12
CA PHE A 178 -12.67 -13.31 -6.90
C PHE A 178 -12.30 -14.10 -5.62
N THR A 179 -11.03 -14.47 -5.49
CA THR A 179 -10.51 -15.14 -4.29
C THR A 179 -9.27 -14.45 -3.75
N VAL A 180 -9.06 -14.53 -2.44
CA VAL A 180 -7.85 -14.01 -1.78
C VAL A 180 -7.16 -15.14 -1.02
N LYS A 181 -5.92 -15.48 -1.40
CA LYS A 181 -5.08 -16.44 -0.69
C LYS A 181 -4.05 -15.71 0.17
N THR A 182 -3.87 -16.15 1.41
CA THR A 182 -2.91 -15.59 2.36
C THR A 182 -1.68 -16.49 2.49
N LYS A 183 -0.48 -15.89 2.62
CA LYS A 183 0.78 -16.59 2.87
C LYS A 183 1.60 -15.86 3.93
N VAL A 184 2.03 -16.58 4.96
CA VAL A 184 2.96 -16.07 5.98
C VAL A 184 4.34 -15.78 5.38
N GLN A 185 4.97 -14.69 5.84
CA GLN A 185 6.28 -14.22 5.41
C GLN A 185 7.24 -14.06 6.60
N ASN A 186 8.54 -14.06 6.30
CA ASN A 186 9.58 -13.85 7.29
C ASN A 186 9.83 -12.35 7.52
N HIS A 187 9.37 -11.84 8.66
CA HIS A 187 9.54 -10.47 9.12
C HIS A 187 9.44 -10.40 10.65
N PRO A 188 10.18 -9.53 11.34
CA PRO A 188 9.99 -9.31 12.78
C PRO A 188 8.53 -8.95 13.10
N GLY A 189 7.91 -9.68 14.03
CA GLY A 189 6.47 -9.52 14.32
C GLY A 189 5.53 -10.24 13.35
N VAL A 190 6.08 -10.94 12.36
CA VAL A 190 5.41 -11.67 11.27
C VAL A 190 4.67 -10.74 10.33
N SER A 191 4.81 -10.96 9.03
CA SER A 191 4.02 -10.28 7.99
C SER A 191 3.36 -11.32 7.08
N TYR A 192 2.44 -10.87 6.24
CA TYR A 192 1.68 -11.75 5.36
C TYR A 192 1.49 -11.15 3.97
N ALA A 193 1.63 -11.99 2.96
CA ALA A 193 1.29 -11.69 1.58
C ALA A 193 -0.16 -12.08 1.28
N TYR A 194 -0.76 -11.34 0.34
CA TYR A 194 -2.08 -11.62 -0.21
C TYR A 194 -2.01 -11.78 -1.72
N ARG A 195 -2.65 -12.83 -2.24
CA ARG A 195 -2.84 -13.07 -3.66
C ARG A 195 -4.31 -12.96 -4.00
N VAL A 196 -4.66 -12.06 -4.91
CA VAL A 196 -6.02 -11.87 -5.44
C VAL A 196 -6.10 -12.50 -6.83
N ASP A 197 -6.95 -13.50 -7.01
CA ASP A 197 -7.21 -14.14 -8.30
C ASP A 197 -8.64 -13.82 -8.78
N THR A 198 -8.80 -13.42 -10.05
CA THR A 198 -10.09 -13.11 -10.71
C THR A 198 -9.98 -13.33 -12.22
N ASP A 199 -10.94 -14.00 -12.85
CA ASP A 199 -11.01 -14.19 -14.33
C ASP A 199 -9.66 -14.56 -15.00
N GLY A 200 -8.88 -15.45 -14.39
CA GLY A 200 -7.56 -15.84 -14.90
C GLY A 200 -6.46 -14.78 -14.77
N ARG A 201 -6.72 -13.69 -14.05
CA ARG A 201 -5.75 -12.66 -13.65
C ARG A 201 -5.39 -12.79 -12.19
N ALA A 202 -4.15 -12.45 -11.85
CA ALA A 202 -3.61 -12.56 -10.50
C ALA A 202 -2.77 -11.34 -10.10
N PHE A 203 -3.08 -10.77 -8.93
CA PHE A 203 -2.28 -9.73 -8.28
C PHE A 203 -1.76 -10.26 -6.94
N ILE A 204 -0.52 -9.94 -6.62
CA ILE A 204 0.09 -10.27 -5.33
C ILE A 204 0.60 -9.00 -4.66
N HIS A 205 0.24 -8.86 -3.39
CA HIS A 205 0.80 -7.88 -2.48
C HIS A 205 1.66 -8.61 -1.45
N SER A 206 2.99 -8.48 -1.58
CA SER A 206 4.00 -9.10 -0.72
C SER A 206 5.03 -8.03 -0.37
N THR A 207 4.82 -7.35 0.75
CA THR A 207 5.77 -6.39 1.31
C THR A 207 6.39 -6.96 2.58
N ASP A 208 7.46 -6.36 3.08
CA ASP A 208 8.04 -6.68 4.39
C ASP A 208 8.37 -8.17 4.48
N VAL A 209 9.20 -8.64 3.55
CA VAL A 209 9.62 -10.04 3.46
C VAL A 209 11.13 -10.11 3.28
N GLU A 210 11.76 -11.05 3.97
CA GLU A 210 13.18 -11.34 3.83
C GLU A 210 13.41 -12.78 3.35
N PHE A 211 14.32 -12.95 2.40
CA PHE A 211 14.85 -14.25 2.00
C PHE A 211 16.36 -14.28 2.27
N ASN A 212 16.81 -15.29 3.01
CA ASN A 212 18.22 -15.51 3.36
C ASN A 212 18.52 -17.02 3.47
N GLU A 213 19.78 -17.38 3.69
CA GLU A 213 20.22 -18.78 3.72
C GLU A 213 19.50 -19.63 4.79
N LYS A 214 18.98 -19.00 5.85
CA LYS A 214 18.27 -19.70 6.93
C LYS A 214 16.83 -20.05 6.58
N ASN A 215 16.25 -19.47 5.51
CA ASN A 215 14.84 -19.64 5.15
C ASN A 215 14.63 -20.14 3.71
N TYR A 216 15.61 -20.89 3.18
CA TYR A 216 15.60 -21.41 1.80
C TYR A 216 14.33 -22.20 1.44
N ASP A 217 13.78 -22.99 2.37
CA ASP A 217 12.53 -23.72 2.15
C ASP A 217 11.34 -22.76 1.92
N GLN A 218 11.30 -21.65 2.66
CA GLN A 218 10.29 -20.60 2.48
C GLN A 218 10.42 -19.90 1.13
N MET A 219 11.63 -19.82 0.57
CA MET A 219 11.85 -19.27 -0.76
C MET A 219 11.16 -20.10 -1.84
N SER A 220 11.24 -21.44 -1.76
CA SER A 220 10.56 -22.34 -2.71
C SER A 220 9.03 -22.19 -2.63
N GLU A 221 8.48 -22.11 -1.42
CA GLU A 221 7.05 -21.87 -1.22
C GLU A 221 6.61 -20.49 -1.72
N ALA A 222 7.43 -19.45 -1.51
CA ALA A 222 7.16 -18.11 -2.00
C ALA A 222 7.18 -18.05 -3.53
N ILE A 223 8.15 -18.70 -4.18
CA ILE A 223 8.20 -18.81 -5.64
C ILE A 223 6.92 -19.44 -6.19
N GLU A 224 6.45 -20.54 -5.60
CA GLU A 224 5.21 -21.18 -6.05
C GLU A 224 3.98 -20.29 -5.76
N PHE A 225 3.98 -19.53 -4.67
CA PHE A 225 2.93 -18.54 -4.39
C PHE A 225 2.92 -17.39 -5.42
N TYR A 226 4.10 -16.94 -5.87
CA TYR A 226 4.26 -15.85 -6.83
C TYR A 226 4.01 -16.25 -8.28
N LYS A 227 4.12 -17.54 -8.58
CA LYS A 227 4.02 -18.09 -9.92
C LYS A 227 2.71 -17.69 -10.61
N ASN A 228 2.79 -17.36 -11.90
CA ASN A 228 1.66 -16.94 -12.72
C ASN A 228 0.91 -15.69 -12.22
N ALA A 229 1.54 -14.84 -11.39
CA ALA A 229 1.00 -13.52 -11.11
C ALA A 229 1.17 -12.60 -12.33
N ASP A 230 0.15 -11.83 -12.68
CA ASP A 230 0.28 -10.75 -13.67
C ASP A 230 1.05 -9.56 -13.07
N VAL A 231 0.85 -9.30 -11.76
CA VAL A 231 1.48 -8.21 -11.02
C VAL A 231 1.87 -8.69 -9.63
N LEU A 232 3.14 -8.45 -9.27
CA LEU A 232 3.68 -8.67 -7.92
C LEU A 232 4.16 -7.32 -7.36
N THR A 233 3.56 -6.88 -6.25
CA THR A 233 4.19 -5.91 -5.35
C THR A 233 5.16 -6.69 -4.47
N PHE A 234 6.44 -6.34 -4.53
CA PHE A 234 7.50 -7.01 -3.78
C PHE A 234 8.25 -6.01 -2.90
N ASP A 235 8.72 -6.46 -1.74
CA ASP A 235 9.59 -5.67 -0.88
C ASP A 235 10.93 -5.37 -1.56
N SER A 236 11.32 -4.09 -1.57
CA SER A 236 12.60 -3.66 -2.12
C SER A 236 13.19 -2.53 -1.28
N GLN A 237 13.17 -2.70 0.05
CA GLN A 237 13.55 -1.63 0.98
C GLN A 237 15.03 -1.25 0.88
N TYR A 238 15.88 -2.22 0.54
CA TYR A 238 17.33 -2.06 0.57
C TYR A 238 17.96 -2.16 -0.82
N THR A 239 19.11 -1.51 -0.98
CA THR A 239 20.08 -1.94 -1.99
C THR A 239 20.74 -3.25 -1.56
N PHE A 240 21.34 -3.98 -2.50
CA PHE A 240 22.10 -5.18 -2.18
C PHE A 240 23.19 -4.96 -1.11
N VAL A 241 23.89 -3.82 -1.16
CA VAL A 241 24.94 -3.50 -0.18
C VAL A 241 24.37 -3.24 1.22
N GLU A 242 23.20 -2.62 1.30
CA GLU A 242 22.52 -2.40 2.58
C GLU A 242 21.97 -3.69 3.17
N SER A 243 21.43 -4.60 2.35
CA SER A 243 20.84 -5.85 2.84
C SER A 243 21.86 -6.76 3.52
N VAL A 244 23.12 -6.79 3.06
CA VAL A 244 24.22 -7.52 3.71
C VAL A 244 24.42 -7.10 5.17
N ASN A 245 24.13 -5.84 5.51
CA ASN A 245 24.28 -5.31 6.88
C ASN A 245 22.96 -5.29 7.67
N LYS A 246 21.85 -5.74 7.08
CA LYS A 246 20.50 -5.70 7.65
C LYS A 246 19.80 -7.06 7.60
N ILE A 247 20.58 -8.12 7.76
CA ILE A 247 20.08 -9.50 7.89
C ILE A 247 19.19 -9.59 9.13
N ASP A 248 18.07 -10.32 9.02
CA ASP A 248 17.04 -10.52 10.03
C ASP A 248 16.21 -9.25 10.34
N TRP A 249 16.27 -8.21 9.49
CA TRP A 249 15.41 -7.02 9.58
C TRP A 249 14.08 -7.17 8.84
N GLY A 250 13.86 -8.29 8.13
CA GLY A 250 12.57 -8.62 7.53
C GLY A 250 12.26 -7.89 6.21
N HIS A 251 13.28 -7.44 5.47
CA HIS A 251 13.09 -6.78 4.18
C HIS A 251 14.04 -7.34 3.11
N SER A 252 13.69 -7.11 1.85
CA SER A 252 14.41 -7.58 0.67
C SER A 252 15.13 -6.44 -0.05
N SER A 253 16.03 -6.82 -0.96
CA SER A 253 16.74 -5.88 -1.83
C SER A 253 16.19 -5.87 -3.25
N ILE A 254 16.34 -4.73 -3.93
CA ILE A 254 16.17 -4.64 -5.39
C ILE A 254 17.28 -5.38 -6.14
#